data_AF-A0A6L6Q2G5-F1
#
_entry.id   AF-A0A6L6Q2G5-F1
#
_cell.length_a   1.000
_cell.length_b   1.000
_cell.length_c   1.000
_cell.angle_alpha   90.00
_cell.angle_beta   90.00
_cell.angle_gamma   90.00
#
_symmetry.space_group_name_H-M   'P 1'
#
loop_
_entity.id
_entity.type
_entity.pdbx_description
1 polymer ?
#
loop_
_entity_poly.entity_id
_entity_poly.type
_entity_poly.pdbx_seq_one_letter_code
_entity_poly.pdbx_strand_id
1 'polypeptide(L)'
;MTHISKKILPVLALALPCLPALAQLDLARSGRIDTVASDPVKLQYVSQNLARNATSTYRYLDDVYTLQTGNTSNLQLVPDPKGSGRKVLFFKVSKTDPLVSGGSRTELATKYEYVIEGLRWYAFAVLFPTDWQFDNNPTVVAQLHTSQKTLTVPPPVSVVASGQDLNMEFHYNYRKTDGTGADPATRANTGEQAVRLAKIQTNKWYCFVVRADWSFKPGVGSITAWMNGNIAYESKNAYNAYDTWLGNYPKIGLYLPGTMAVASRSLYTDFIYAGGPSSTYDEMAGLLPCGATVSPTPTVIK
;
A
#
# COMPACT_ATOMS: atom_id res chain seq x y z
N MET A 1 14.28 45.62 -63.47
CA MET A 1 14.26 44.53 -62.48
C MET A 1 13.22 44.87 -61.42
N THR A 2 12.02 44.34 -61.57
CA THR A 2 10.84 44.62 -60.73
C THR A 2 10.59 43.40 -59.84
N HIS A 3 10.80 43.54 -58.53
CA HIS A 3 10.59 42.46 -57.57
C HIS A 3 9.14 42.45 -57.04
N ILE A 4 8.48 41.32 -57.27
CA ILE A 4 7.20 40.91 -56.69
C ILE A 4 7.44 40.47 -55.24
N SER A 5 6.64 40.96 -54.29
CA SER A 5 6.57 40.42 -52.93
C SER A 5 5.14 39.95 -52.63
N LYS A 6 4.90 38.64 -52.72
CA LYS A 6 3.69 37.97 -52.21
C LYS A 6 3.78 37.90 -50.68
N LYS A 7 2.82 38.51 -49.97
CA LYS A 7 2.62 38.27 -48.54
C LYS A 7 1.69 37.07 -48.35
N ILE A 8 2.20 36.03 -47.70
CA ILE A 8 1.46 34.86 -47.24
C ILE A 8 0.90 35.21 -45.84
N LEU A 9 -0.41 35.10 -45.64
CA LEU A 9 -1.03 35.16 -44.31
C LEU A 9 -0.84 33.81 -43.59
N PRO A 10 -0.53 33.78 -42.28
CA PRO A 10 -0.49 32.53 -41.52
C PRO A 10 -1.90 32.12 -41.10
N VAL A 11 -2.20 30.82 -41.29
CA VAL A 11 -3.35 30.15 -40.70
C VAL A 11 -3.05 29.95 -39.21
N LEU A 12 -3.84 30.59 -38.35
CA LEU A 12 -3.78 30.41 -36.90
C LEU A 12 -4.44 29.06 -36.55
N ALA A 13 -3.64 28.04 -36.29
CA ALA A 13 -4.13 26.78 -35.75
C ALA A 13 -4.53 26.99 -34.27
N LEU A 14 -5.82 26.95 -33.99
CA LEU A 14 -6.37 26.88 -32.63
C LEU A 14 -5.98 25.53 -32.00
N ALA A 15 -4.98 25.56 -31.12
CA ALA A 15 -4.71 24.46 -30.20
C ALA A 15 -5.83 24.39 -29.15
N LEU A 16 -6.68 23.38 -29.23
CA LEU A 16 -7.58 23.03 -28.13
C LEU A 16 -6.73 22.54 -26.95
N PRO A 17 -6.88 23.10 -25.74
CA PRO A 17 -6.22 22.54 -24.56
C PRO A 17 -6.82 21.15 -24.28
N CYS A 18 -5.99 20.12 -24.39
CA CYS A 18 -6.29 18.81 -23.82
C CYS A 18 -6.50 19.00 -22.31
N LEU A 19 -7.74 18.85 -21.84
CA LEU A 19 -8.00 18.76 -20.41
C LEU A 19 -7.17 17.58 -19.86
N PRO A 20 -6.40 17.76 -18.77
CA PRO A 20 -5.67 16.65 -18.18
C PRO A 20 -6.67 15.55 -17.83
N ALA A 21 -6.39 14.33 -18.29
CA ALA A 21 -7.16 13.16 -17.87
C ALA A 21 -7.22 13.16 -16.34
N LEU A 22 -8.43 13.13 -15.79
CA LEU A 22 -8.60 13.11 -14.34
C LEU A 22 -7.86 11.89 -13.79
N ALA A 23 -7.10 12.13 -12.74
CA ALA A 23 -6.40 11.11 -11.99
C ALA A 23 -7.45 10.10 -11.44
N GLN A 24 -7.16 8.80 -11.53
CA GLN A 24 -8.15 7.74 -11.27
C GLN A 24 -7.87 7.04 -9.94
N LEU A 25 -8.53 7.51 -8.88
CA LEU A 25 -8.69 6.74 -7.64
C LEU A 25 -9.62 5.53 -7.87
N ASP A 26 -9.23 4.34 -7.43
CA ASP A 26 -10.03 3.11 -7.52
C ASP A 26 -10.88 2.91 -6.26
N LEU A 27 -11.95 3.69 -6.17
CA LEU A 27 -12.94 3.63 -5.08
C LEU A 27 -13.72 2.31 -5.03
N ALA A 28 -13.69 1.52 -6.11
CA ALA A 28 -14.38 0.23 -6.13
C ALA A 28 -13.66 -0.83 -5.28
N ARG A 29 -12.34 -0.66 -5.10
CA ARG A 29 -11.44 -1.65 -4.49
C ARG A 29 -10.69 -1.16 -3.26
N SER A 30 -10.83 0.12 -2.92
CA SER A 30 -10.05 0.75 -1.86
C SER A 30 -10.77 1.95 -1.25
N GLY A 31 -10.19 2.50 -0.18
CA GLY A 31 -10.60 3.77 0.40
C GLY A 31 -11.36 3.64 1.72
N ARG A 32 -12.10 4.71 2.03
CA ARG A 32 -12.75 4.92 3.33
C ARG A 32 -13.90 3.94 3.56
N ILE A 33 -14.07 3.56 4.81
CA ILE A 33 -15.23 2.82 5.30
C ILE A 33 -15.95 3.62 6.37
N ASP A 34 -17.27 3.47 6.43
CA ASP A 34 -18.15 4.18 7.35
C ASP A 34 -18.48 3.32 8.58
N THR A 35 -18.36 2.00 8.44
CA THR A 35 -18.62 1.05 9.52
C THR A 35 -17.80 -0.23 9.40
N VAL A 36 -17.49 -0.82 10.55
CA VAL A 36 -16.90 -2.17 10.67
C VAL A 36 -17.94 -3.26 10.88
N ALA A 37 -19.22 -2.89 10.96
CA ALA A 37 -20.31 -3.86 10.92
C ALA A 37 -20.28 -4.60 9.56
N SER A 38 -20.75 -5.83 9.57
CA SER A 38 -20.94 -6.58 8.33
C SER A 38 -22.05 -5.96 7.49
N ASP A 39 -21.86 -5.92 6.17
CA ASP A 39 -22.90 -5.49 5.26
C ASP A 39 -24.14 -6.42 5.37
N PRO A 40 -25.35 -5.88 5.66
CA PRO A 40 -26.57 -6.68 5.68
C PRO A 40 -26.95 -7.22 4.29
N VAL A 41 -26.44 -6.65 3.20
CA VAL A 41 -26.75 -7.06 1.82
C VAL A 41 -25.55 -7.79 1.21
N LYS A 42 -25.59 -9.12 1.19
CA LYS A 42 -24.57 -9.93 0.52
C LYS A 42 -24.84 -10.02 -0.97
N LEU A 43 -24.06 -9.30 -1.77
CA LEU A 43 -24.10 -9.41 -3.22
C LEU A 43 -23.40 -10.70 -3.67
N GLN A 44 -24.01 -11.38 -4.64
CA GLN A 44 -23.56 -12.68 -5.12
C GLN A 44 -22.32 -12.56 -6.03
N TYR A 45 -22.22 -11.48 -6.80
CA TYR A 45 -21.19 -11.34 -7.83
C TYR A 45 -20.21 -10.20 -7.51
N VAL A 46 -18.92 -10.46 -7.79
CA VAL A 46 -17.84 -9.46 -7.63
C VAL A 46 -18.13 -8.19 -8.42
N SER A 47 -18.67 -8.31 -9.64
CA SER A 47 -19.03 -7.14 -10.47
C SER A 47 -20.07 -6.24 -9.80
N GLN A 48 -21.01 -6.81 -9.04
CA GLN A 48 -22.02 -6.04 -8.31
C GLN A 48 -21.38 -5.29 -7.14
N ASN A 49 -20.47 -5.94 -6.38
CA ASN A 49 -19.70 -5.30 -5.31
C ASN A 49 -18.88 -4.12 -5.86
N LEU A 50 -18.15 -4.34 -6.94
CA LEU A 50 -17.32 -3.29 -7.56
C LEU A 50 -18.16 -2.11 -8.07
N ALA A 51 -19.28 -2.39 -8.76
CA ALA A 51 -20.17 -1.36 -9.27
C ALA A 51 -20.78 -0.52 -8.13
N ARG A 52 -21.19 -1.16 -7.03
CA ARG A 52 -21.70 -0.47 -5.84
C ARG A 52 -20.60 0.37 -5.18
N ASN A 53 -19.43 -0.22 -4.93
CA ASN A 53 -18.35 0.47 -4.22
C ASN A 53 -17.85 1.72 -4.98
N ALA A 54 -17.87 1.68 -6.31
CA ALA A 54 -17.45 2.79 -7.17
C ALA A 54 -18.25 4.08 -6.94
N THR A 55 -19.54 3.96 -6.61
CA THR A 55 -20.45 5.11 -6.43
C THR A 55 -20.94 5.29 -5.00
N SER A 56 -20.60 4.36 -4.09
CA SER A 56 -21.12 4.39 -2.74
C SER A 56 -20.63 5.60 -1.94
N THR A 57 -21.57 6.22 -1.25
CA THR A 57 -21.33 7.24 -0.22
C THR A 57 -21.29 6.65 1.19
N TYR A 58 -21.62 5.36 1.33
CA TYR A 58 -21.57 4.62 2.60
C TYR A 58 -20.99 3.22 2.37
N ARG A 59 -19.84 2.90 2.95
CA ARG A 59 -19.13 1.64 2.72
C ARG A 59 -18.99 0.82 4.00
N TYR A 60 -19.36 -0.46 3.91
CA TYR A 60 -19.06 -1.44 4.95
C TYR A 60 -17.63 -1.96 4.77
N LEU A 61 -16.98 -2.31 5.88
CA LEU A 61 -15.63 -2.87 5.85
C LEU A 61 -15.53 -4.06 4.91
N ASP A 62 -16.47 -5.00 5.00
CA ASP A 62 -16.42 -6.27 4.28
C ASP A 62 -16.80 -6.14 2.80
N ASP A 63 -17.18 -4.95 2.32
CA ASP A 63 -17.36 -4.69 0.90
C ASP A 63 -16.03 -4.45 0.19
N VAL A 64 -15.07 -3.92 0.93
CA VAL A 64 -13.79 -3.41 0.40
C VAL A 64 -12.62 -4.22 0.94
N TYR A 65 -12.71 -4.76 2.16
CA TYR A 65 -11.61 -5.43 2.85
C TYR A 65 -11.99 -6.82 3.35
N THR A 66 -10.98 -7.68 3.45
CA THR A 66 -11.01 -8.91 4.21
C THR A 66 -10.21 -8.71 5.49
N LEU A 67 -10.82 -9.00 6.64
CA LEU A 67 -10.15 -8.97 7.94
C LEU A 67 -9.51 -10.32 8.26
N GLN A 68 -8.22 -10.31 8.56
CA GLN A 68 -7.46 -11.46 9.05
C GLN A 68 -7.12 -11.22 10.52
N THR A 69 -7.86 -11.84 11.43
CA THR A 69 -7.70 -11.60 12.88
C THR A 69 -8.05 -12.82 13.73
N GLY A 70 -7.36 -13.00 14.86
CA GLY A 70 -7.74 -13.99 15.87
C GLY A 70 -8.96 -13.57 16.69
N ASN A 71 -9.29 -12.27 16.71
CA ASN A 71 -10.45 -11.72 17.40
C ASN A 71 -10.99 -10.50 16.63
N THR A 72 -12.28 -10.45 16.31
CA THR A 72 -12.89 -9.35 15.56
C THR A 72 -12.94 -8.03 16.33
N SER A 73 -12.99 -8.07 17.67
CA SER A 73 -12.96 -6.87 18.53
C SER A 73 -11.63 -6.12 18.50
N ASN A 74 -10.60 -6.72 17.90
CA ASN A 74 -9.29 -6.09 17.71
C ASN A 74 -9.27 -5.02 16.61
N LEU A 75 -10.32 -4.92 15.79
CA LEU A 75 -10.46 -3.86 14.80
C LEU A 75 -11.58 -2.92 15.22
N GLN A 76 -11.30 -1.63 15.22
CA GLN A 76 -12.29 -0.59 15.52
C GLN A 76 -12.15 0.59 14.57
N LEU A 77 -13.27 1.25 14.27
CA LEU A 77 -13.29 2.54 13.59
C LEU A 77 -13.43 3.65 14.64
N VAL A 78 -12.39 4.46 14.78
CA VAL A 78 -12.26 5.44 15.88
C VAL A 78 -11.96 6.84 15.33
N PRO A 79 -12.20 7.91 16.09
CA PRO A 79 -11.69 9.24 15.73
C PRO A 79 -10.16 9.23 15.56
N ASP A 80 -9.63 10.03 14.62
CA ASP A 80 -8.19 10.26 14.49
C ASP A 80 -7.63 10.80 15.81
N PRO A 81 -6.64 10.13 16.44
CA PRO A 81 -6.03 10.59 17.68
C PRO A 81 -5.30 11.93 17.53
N LYS A 82 -5.05 12.41 16.30
CA LYS A 82 -4.49 13.74 16.03
C LYS A 82 -5.55 14.84 15.84
N GLY A 83 -6.84 14.52 15.97
CA GLY A 83 -7.90 15.52 15.97
C GLY A 83 -8.24 16.10 14.61
N SER A 84 -7.95 15.41 13.50
CA SER A 84 -8.31 15.89 12.15
C SER A 84 -9.83 15.88 11.86
N GLY A 85 -10.65 15.38 12.80
CA GLY A 85 -12.08 15.15 12.59
C GLY A 85 -12.41 13.92 11.74
N ARG A 86 -11.39 13.25 11.16
CA ARG A 86 -11.56 12.03 10.37
C ARG A 86 -11.72 10.81 11.29
N LYS A 87 -12.30 9.75 10.74
CA LYS A 87 -12.24 8.40 11.31
C LYS A 87 -11.03 7.65 10.74
N VAL A 88 -10.43 6.81 11.57
CA VAL A 88 -9.28 5.96 11.27
C VAL A 88 -9.48 4.59 11.89
N LEU A 89 -8.66 3.63 11.50
CA LEU A 89 -8.72 2.27 11.99
C LEU A 89 -7.78 2.11 13.18
N PHE A 90 -8.27 1.48 14.25
CA PHE A 90 -7.47 1.02 15.37
C PHE A 90 -7.37 -0.49 15.33
N PHE A 91 -6.14 -0.98 15.37
CA PHE A 91 -5.79 -2.39 15.39
C PHE A 91 -5.20 -2.74 16.75
N LYS A 92 -5.53 -3.93 17.23
CA LYS A 92 -4.88 -4.56 18.38
C LYS A 92 -4.48 -5.99 18.03
N VAL A 93 -3.39 -6.47 18.58
CA VAL A 93 -3.10 -7.91 18.65
C VAL A 93 -2.66 -8.21 20.07
N SER A 94 -3.20 -9.25 20.68
CA SER A 94 -2.79 -9.76 21.98
C SER A 94 -2.04 -11.07 21.78
N LYS A 95 -1.05 -11.34 22.64
CA LYS A 95 -0.26 -12.58 22.60
C LYS A 95 -1.11 -13.84 22.78
N THR A 96 -2.28 -13.70 23.40
CA THR A 96 -3.26 -14.77 23.64
C THR A 96 -4.26 -14.94 22.50
N ASP A 97 -4.25 -14.08 21.49
CA ASP A 97 -5.17 -14.22 20.36
C ASP A 97 -4.80 -15.47 19.55
N PRO A 98 -5.80 -16.21 19.03
CA PRO A 98 -5.53 -17.32 18.12
C PRO A 98 -4.68 -16.88 16.92
N LEU A 99 -3.75 -17.74 16.51
CA LEU A 99 -2.93 -17.50 15.32
C LEU A 99 -3.79 -17.55 14.07
N VAL A 100 -3.51 -16.67 13.11
CA VAL A 100 -4.13 -16.70 11.77
C VAL A 100 -3.04 -16.97 10.75
N SER A 101 -3.19 -18.07 10.01
CA SER A 101 -2.20 -18.55 9.03
C SER A 101 -0.78 -18.61 9.63
N GLY A 102 -0.66 -19.15 10.84
CA GLY A 102 0.61 -19.40 11.51
C GLY A 102 1.28 -18.19 12.19
N GLY A 103 0.64 -17.01 12.23
CA GLY A 103 1.19 -15.84 12.92
C GLY A 103 0.16 -15.02 13.68
N SER A 104 0.63 -14.20 14.63
CA SER A 104 -0.22 -13.27 15.37
C SER A 104 -0.53 -12.07 14.48
N ARG A 105 -1.82 -11.83 14.19
CA ARG A 105 -2.22 -10.73 13.32
C ARG A 105 -3.62 -10.20 13.58
N THR A 106 -3.78 -8.93 13.24
CA THR A 106 -5.04 -8.29 12.90
C THR A 106 -4.72 -7.35 11.73
N GLU A 107 -5.08 -7.76 10.52
CA GLU A 107 -4.78 -7.03 9.29
C GLU A 107 -6.00 -6.97 8.37
N LEU A 108 -6.09 -5.90 7.60
CA LEU A 108 -6.99 -5.79 6.47
C LEU A 108 -6.24 -6.02 5.17
N ALA A 109 -6.85 -6.78 4.26
CA ALA A 109 -6.43 -6.89 2.86
C ALA A 109 -7.55 -6.36 1.97
N THR A 110 -7.24 -5.59 0.93
CA THR A 110 -8.25 -5.15 -0.04
C THR A 110 -8.83 -6.34 -0.80
N LYS A 111 -10.14 -6.35 -1.01
CA LYS A 111 -10.83 -7.31 -1.87
C LYS A 111 -10.66 -6.90 -3.32
N TYR A 112 -10.53 -7.90 -4.19
CA TYR A 112 -10.57 -7.73 -5.65
C TYR A 112 -9.48 -6.82 -6.24
N GLU A 113 -8.45 -6.53 -5.46
CA GLU A 113 -7.30 -5.72 -5.83
C GLU A 113 -6.10 -6.63 -6.00
N TYR A 114 -5.83 -7.07 -7.22
CA TYR A 114 -4.63 -7.84 -7.53
C TYR A 114 -4.03 -7.37 -8.85
N VAL A 115 -2.73 -7.08 -8.84
CA VAL A 115 -2.00 -6.59 -10.01
C VAL A 115 -0.77 -7.46 -10.26
N ILE A 116 -0.80 -8.27 -11.33
CA ILE A 116 0.29 -9.18 -11.69
C ILE A 116 1.50 -8.39 -12.19
N GLU A 117 1.28 -7.54 -13.19
CA GLU A 117 2.29 -6.66 -13.77
C GLU A 117 1.69 -5.29 -14.06
N GLY A 118 2.56 -4.28 -14.25
CA GLY A 118 2.20 -2.94 -14.66
C GLY A 118 2.01 -1.96 -13.50
N LEU A 119 1.66 -0.73 -13.88
CA LEU A 119 1.60 0.42 -12.99
C LEU A 119 0.40 0.38 -12.05
N ARG A 120 0.66 0.50 -10.75
CA ARG A 120 -0.34 0.74 -9.71
C ARG A 120 0.19 1.70 -8.64
N TRP A 121 -0.70 2.53 -8.09
CA TRP A 121 -0.42 3.40 -6.96
C TRP A 121 -1.07 2.89 -5.69
N TYR A 122 -0.39 3.07 -4.56
CA TYR A 122 -0.89 2.76 -3.23
C TYR A 122 -0.59 3.92 -2.29
N ALA A 123 -1.54 4.23 -1.41
CA ALA A 123 -1.33 5.18 -0.33
C ALA A 123 -1.94 4.63 0.97
N PHE A 124 -1.20 4.80 2.06
CA PHE A 124 -1.61 4.38 3.39
C PHE A 124 -0.85 5.17 4.46
N ALA A 125 -1.37 5.19 5.68
CA ALA A 125 -0.68 5.83 6.80
C ALA A 125 -0.78 5.00 8.06
N VAL A 126 0.24 5.08 8.91
CA VAL A 126 0.29 4.42 10.22
C VAL A 126 0.70 5.41 11.31
N LEU A 127 0.18 5.21 12.51
CA LEU A 127 0.54 5.95 13.70
C LEU A 127 0.73 4.98 14.86
N PHE A 128 1.94 5.01 15.42
CA PHE A 128 2.28 4.27 16.63
C PHE A 128 1.74 5.02 17.85
N PRO A 129 0.96 4.39 18.73
CA PRO A 129 0.39 5.07 19.89
C PRO A 129 1.45 5.44 20.93
N THR A 130 1.13 6.34 21.87
CA THR A 130 2.04 6.80 22.93
C THR A 130 2.57 5.68 23.82
N ASP A 131 1.79 4.61 23.99
CA ASP A 131 2.09 3.44 24.80
C ASP A 131 2.75 2.30 24.01
N TRP A 132 3.17 2.56 22.77
CA TRP A 132 3.86 1.58 21.93
C TRP A 132 5.10 1.02 22.64
N GLN A 133 5.09 -0.29 22.86
CA GLN A 133 6.22 -1.01 23.43
C GLN A 133 7.22 -1.35 22.34
N PHE A 134 8.42 -0.75 22.42
CA PHE A 134 9.52 -1.07 21.52
C PHE A 134 10.09 -2.44 21.85
N ASP A 135 10.33 -3.24 20.81
CA ASP A 135 10.90 -4.58 20.90
C ASP A 135 11.54 -4.94 19.57
N ASN A 136 12.59 -5.75 19.60
CA ASN A 136 13.38 -6.10 18.41
C ASN A 136 12.69 -7.12 17.49
N ASN A 137 11.63 -7.80 17.94
CA ASN A 137 10.89 -8.71 17.07
C ASN A 137 10.08 -7.91 16.04
N PRO A 138 10.24 -8.21 14.74
CA PRO A 138 9.65 -7.42 13.68
C PRO A 138 8.12 -7.46 13.73
N THR A 139 7.52 -6.30 13.50
CA THR A 139 6.08 -6.14 13.31
C THR A 139 5.84 -5.46 11.98
N VAL A 140 5.25 -6.19 11.04
CA VAL A 140 4.81 -5.66 9.76
C VAL A 140 3.56 -4.82 10.01
N VAL A 141 3.61 -3.54 9.65
CA VAL A 141 2.52 -2.57 9.87
C VAL A 141 1.75 -2.21 8.59
N ALA A 142 2.38 -2.47 7.44
CA ALA A 142 1.77 -2.40 6.11
C ALA A 142 2.57 -3.27 5.15
N GLN A 143 1.93 -3.80 4.11
CA GLN A 143 2.60 -4.61 3.11
C GLN A 143 1.88 -4.57 1.77
N LEU A 144 2.63 -4.50 0.68
CA LEU A 144 2.15 -4.88 -0.65
C LEU A 144 2.51 -6.35 -0.79
N HIS A 145 1.58 -7.21 -0.39
CA HIS A 145 1.74 -8.66 -0.41
C HIS A 145 1.57 -9.19 -1.83
N THR A 146 1.99 -10.43 -2.05
CA THR A 146 1.81 -11.11 -3.32
C THR A 146 1.02 -12.41 -3.20
N SER A 147 0.24 -12.75 -4.21
CA SER A 147 -0.39 -14.08 -4.28
C SER A 147 0.69 -15.12 -4.55
N GLN A 148 0.70 -16.19 -3.75
CA GLN A 148 1.73 -17.20 -3.79
C GLN A 148 1.32 -18.35 -4.71
N LYS A 149 2.28 -18.93 -5.43
CA LYS A 149 2.12 -20.24 -6.10
C LYS A 149 2.44 -21.35 -5.10
N THR A 150 3.48 -22.15 -5.32
CA THR A 150 3.89 -23.21 -4.38
C THR A 150 4.87 -22.69 -3.33
N LEU A 151 5.75 -21.74 -3.70
CA LEU A 151 6.70 -21.13 -2.77
C LEU A 151 6.05 -20.02 -1.91
N THR A 152 6.18 -20.15 -0.59
CA THR A 152 5.91 -19.06 0.35
C THR A 152 7.05 -18.04 0.33
N VAL A 153 6.75 -16.80 -0.06
CA VAL A 153 7.70 -15.70 -0.19
C VAL A 153 7.32 -14.52 0.70
N PRO A 154 8.30 -13.71 1.15
CA PRO A 154 8.01 -12.46 1.83
C PRO A 154 7.32 -11.45 0.89
N PRO A 155 6.60 -10.46 1.42
CA PRO A 155 5.93 -9.43 0.62
C PRO A 155 6.92 -8.64 -0.25
N PRO A 156 6.58 -8.31 -1.51
CA PRO A 156 7.39 -7.44 -2.35
C PRO A 156 7.77 -6.10 -1.72
N VAL A 157 6.85 -5.51 -0.95
CA VAL A 157 7.09 -4.32 -0.14
C VAL A 157 6.48 -4.53 1.23
N SER A 158 7.21 -4.22 2.29
CA SER A 158 6.67 -4.19 3.65
C SER A 158 7.21 -3.01 4.44
N VAL A 159 6.39 -2.47 5.34
CA VAL A 159 6.80 -1.49 6.34
C VAL A 159 6.87 -2.21 7.68
N VAL A 160 8.03 -2.17 8.31
CA VAL A 160 8.35 -3.01 9.47
C VAL A 160 8.83 -2.13 10.62
N ALA A 161 8.15 -2.22 11.76
CA ALA A 161 8.65 -1.71 13.02
C ALA A 161 9.51 -2.78 13.69
N SER A 162 10.77 -2.46 13.99
CA SER A 162 11.69 -3.33 14.71
C SER A 162 12.64 -2.52 15.58
N GLY A 163 12.75 -2.87 16.86
CA GLY A 163 13.46 -2.08 17.84
C GLY A 163 12.85 -0.67 17.91
N GLN A 164 13.67 0.35 17.66
CA GLN A 164 13.22 1.76 17.56
C GLN A 164 13.11 2.25 16.12
N ASP A 165 13.32 1.38 15.14
CA ASP A 165 13.39 1.75 13.73
C ASP A 165 12.09 1.43 13.01
N LEU A 166 11.72 2.32 12.09
CA LEU A 166 10.76 2.06 11.04
C LEU A 166 11.54 1.77 9.76
N ASN A 167 11.35 0.60 9.19
CA ASN A 167 12.04 0.13 8.00
C ASN A 167 11.02 -0.08 6.87
N MET A 168 11.49 0.05 5.64
CA MET A 168 10.79 -0.45 4.45
C MET A 168 11.67 -1.51 3.80
N GLU A 169 11.11 -2.70 3.64
CA GLU A 169 11.80 -3.86 3.08
C GLU A 169 11.19 -4.19 1.72
N PHE A 170 12.06 -4.49 0.76
CA PHE A 170 11.73 -4.84 -0.61
C PHE A 170 12.23 -6.23 -0.90
N HIS A 171 11.37 -7.09 -1.44
CA HIS A 171 11.73 -8.46 -1.79
C HIS A 171 11.31 -8.80 -3.21
N TYR A 172 12.10 -9.59 -3.91
CA TYR A 172 11.85 -9.87 -5.32
C TYR A 172 12.56 -11.14 -5.78
N ASN A 173 12.01 -11.79 -6.80
CA ASN A 173 12.67 -12.92 -7.45
C ASN A 173 12.16 -13.07 -8.88
N TYR A 174 13.06 -13.07 -9.86
CA TYR A 174 12.71 -13.25 -11.27
C TYR A 174 12.46 -14.71 -11.64
N ARG A 175 12.82 -15.65 -10.76
CA ARG A 175 12.63 -17.09 -10.98
C ARG A 175 11.18 -17.49 -10.70
N LYS A 176 10.78 -18.64 -11.27
CA LYS A 176 9.44 -19.18 -11.09
C LYS A 176 9.20 -19.64 -9.66
N THR A 177 8.07 -19.24 -9.09
CA THR A 177 7.66 -19.59 -7.73
C THR A 177 6.79 -20.86 -7.66
N ASP A 178 6.50 -21.50 -8.80
CA ASP A 178 5.79 -22.78 -8.86
C ASP A 178 6.71 -24.00 -8.66
N GLY A 179 8.02 -23.79 -8.51
CA GLY A 179 9.01 -24.86 -8.35
C GLY A 179 9.40 -25.53 -9.66
N THR A 180 8.93 -25.03 -10.81
CA THR A 180 9.29 -25.56 -12.12
C THR A 180 10.52 -24.86 -12.73
N GLY A 181 11.21 -25.55 -13.64
CA GLY A 181 12.38 -25.05 -14.34
C GLY A 181 13.71 -25.51 -13.73
N ALA A 182 14.82 -25.16 -14.38
CA ALA A 182 16.16 -25.57 -13.97
C ALA A 182 16.72 -24.77 -12.77
N ASP A 183 16.19 -23.58 -12.51
CA ASP A 183 16.60 -22.69 -11.41
C ASP A 183 15.35 -22.00 -10.81
N PRO A 184 14.54 -22.73 -10.01
CA PRO A 184 13.33 -22.18 -9.43
C PRO A 184 13.63 -21.20 -8.29
N ALA A 185 12.64 -20.37 -7.96
CA ALA A 185 12.73 -19.49 -6.80
C ALA A 185 12.85 -20.34 -5.53
N THR A 186 13.70 -19.89 -4.60
CA THR A 186 13.83 -20.41 -3.25
C THR A 186 13.97 -19.24 -2.29
N ARG A 187 13.74 -19.48 -0.99
CA ARG A 187 13.98 -18.43 0.02
C ARG A 187 15.43 -17.94 0.00
N ALA A 188 16.39 -18.81 -0.30
CA ALA A 188 17.81 -18.47 -0.30
C ALA A 188 18.24 -17.60 -1.50
N ASN A 189 17.51 -17.67 -2.62
CA ASN A 189 17.81 -16.90 -3.83
C ASN A 189 16.82 -15.74 -4.08
N THR A 190 15.97 -15.42 -3.11
CA THR A 190 15.13 -14.22 -3.11
C THR A 190 15.99 -13.01 -2.75
N GLY A 191 15.92 -11.97 -3.59
CA GLY A 191 16.59 -10.71 -3.31
C GLY A 191 15.85 -9.94 -2.21
N GLU A 192 16.63 -9.23 -1.40
CA GLU A 192 16.14 -8.40 -0.31
C GLU A 192 16.88 -7.07 -0.30
N GLN A 193 16.15 -5.99 -0.08
CA GLN A 193 16.68 -4.67 0.21
C GLN A 193 15.91 -4.07 1.38
N ALA A 194 16.61 -3.68 2.44
CA ALA A 194 16.03 -2.96 3.55
C ALA A 194 16.47 -1.48 3.52
N VAL A 195 15.56 -0.57 3.82
CA VAL A 195 15.82 0.86 3.99
C VAL A 195 15.32 1.27 5.36
N ARG A 196 16.22 1.82 6.19
CA ARG A 196 15.83 2.45 7.46
C ARG A 196 15.20 3.80 7.17
N LEU A 197 13.91 3.92 7.38
CA LEU A 197 13.15 5.13 7.08
C LEU A 197 13.34 6.21 8.14
N ALA A 198 13.18 5.84 9.41
CA ALA A 198 13.25 6.75 10.54
C ALA A 198 13.39 6.00 11.87
N LYS A 199 13.74 6.73 12.93
CA LYS A 199 13.37 6.33 14.29
C LYS A 199 11.88 6.55 14.50
N ILE A 200 11.20 5.59 15.12
CA ILE A 200 9.78 5.69 15.43
C ILE A 200 9.57 6.74 16.53
N GLN A 201 8.74 7.72 16.21
CA GLN A 201 8.18 8.72 17.11
C GLN A 201 6.72 8.35 17.31
N THR A 202 6.35 8.03 18.54
CA THR A 202 4.97 7.73 18.89
C THR A 202 4.08 8.97 18.75
N ASN A 203 2.78 8.76 18.58
CA ASN A 203 1.76 9.79 18.39
C ASN A 203 1.99 10.71 17.18
N LYS A 204 2.57 10.15 16.12
CA LYS A 204 2.86 10.81 14.85
C LYS A 204 2.41 9.92 13.68
N TRP A 205 1.77 10.54 12.68
CA TRP A 205 1.45 9.89 11.42
C TRP A 205 2.69 9.72 10.54
N TYR A 206 2.84 8.53 9.99
CA TYR A 206 3.77 8.18 8.92
C TYR A 206 2.95 7.86 7.68
N CYS A 207 3.04 8.72 6.66
CA CYS A 207 2.27 8.60 5.44
C CYS A 207 3.13 8.07 4.30
N PHE A 208 2.62 7.05 3.62
CA PHE A 208 3.31 6.36 2.55
C PHE A 208 2.53 6.51 1.25
N VAL A 209 3.28 6.82 0.19
CA VAL A 209 2.81 6.65 -1.19
C VAL A 209 3.78 5.68 -1.85
N VAL A 210 3.27 4.74 -2.64
CA VAL A 210 4.08 3.81 -3.42
C VAL A 210 3.53 3.79 -4.84
N ARG A 211 4.39 4.13 -5.81
CA ARG A 211 4.16 3.89 -7.23
C ARG A 211 4.96 2.66 -7.61
N ALA A 212 4.29 1.59 -7.99
CA ALA A 212 4.94 0.38 -8.44
C ALA A 212 4.55 0.10 -9.88
N ASP A 213 5.53 -0.03 -10.75
CA ASP A 213 5.38 -0.69 -12.05
C ASP A 213 5.82 -2.15 -11.84
N TRP A 214 4.85 -3.02 -11.53
CA TRP A 214 5.13 -4.38 -11.10
C TRP A 214 5.68 -5.21 -12.26
N SER A 215 6.81 -5.87 -12.04
CA SER A 215 7.27 -6.95 -12.90
C SER A 215 8.28 -7.82 -12.17
N PHE A 216 8.20 -9.13 -12.38
CA PHE A 216 9.25 -10.06 -11.99
C PHE A 216 10.31 -10.22 -13.09
N LYS A 217 10.10 -9.62 -14.27
CA LYS A 217 11.02 -9.72 -15.40
C LYS A 217 12.21 -8.78 -15.20
N PRO A 218 13.46 -9.25 -15.42
CA PRO A 218 14.63 -8.40 -15.36
C PRO A 218 14.52 -7.21 -16.31
N GLY A 219 14.86 -6.01 -15.83
CA GLY A 219 14.89 -4.79 -16.66
C GLY A 219 13.56 -4.06 -16.83
N VAL A 220 12.43 -4.58 -16.32
CA VAL A 220 11.10 -4.05 -16.66
C VAL A 220 10.46 -3.23 -15.53
N GLY A 221 10.49 -3.72 -14.30
CA GLY A 221 9.78 -3.08 -13.19
C GLY A 221 10.45 -1.80 -12.69
N SER A 222 9.73 -1.06 -11.86
CA SER A 222 10.23 0.13 -11.16
C SER A 222 9.40 0.38 -9.90
N ILE A 223 10.02 0.90 -8.83
CA ILE A 223 9.30 1.36 -7.64
C ILE A 223 9.80 2.73 -7.27
N THR A 224 8.87 3.62 -6.93
CA THR A 224 9.18 4.81 -6.13
C THR A 224 8.30 4.77 -4.89
N ALA A 225 8.91 4.87 -3.71
CA ALA A 225 8.22 4.91 -2.44
C ALA A 225 8.56 6.22 -1.72
N TRP A 226 7.53 6.88 -1.21
CA TRP A 226 7.63 8.10 -0.43
C TRP A 226 7.22 7.85 1.01
N MET A 227 7.88 8.52 1.94
CA MET A 227 7.43 8.65 3.33
C MET A 227 7.38 10.14 3.68
N ASN A 228 6.22 10.60 4.16
CA ASN A 228 5.97 12.00 4.52
C ASN A 228 6.42 12.97 3.41
N GLY A 229 6.10 12.61 2.17
CA GLY A 229 6.42 13.34 0.94
C GLY A 229 7.86 13.37 0.47
N ASN A 230 8.78 12.72 1.18
CA ASN A 230 10.16 12.54 0.71
C ASN A 230 10.30 11.19 0.04
N ILE A 231 11.04 11.12 -1.07
CA ILE A 231 11.42 9.83 -1.66
C ILE A 231 12.26 9.07 -0.64
N ALA A 232 11.74 7.93 -0.21
CA ALA A 232 12.41 7.02 0.70
C ALA A 232 13.21 5.95 -0.05
N TYR A 233 12.69 5.52 -1.20
CA TYR A 233 13.32 4.53 -2.05
C TYR A 233 12.92 4.74 -3.51
N GLU A 234 13.85 4.50 -4.42
CA GLU A 234 13.58 4.47 -5.85
C GLU A 234 14.42 3.38 -6.53
N SER A 235 13.79 2.57 -7.37
CA SER A 235 14.44 1.68 -8.32
C SER A 235 13.82 1.82 -9.70
N LYS A 236 14.65 1.69 -10.73
CA LYS A 236 14.26 1.79 -12.14
C LYS A 236 14.85 0.63 -12.93
N ASN A 237 14.10 0.14 -13.92
CA ASN A 237 14.51 -0.97 -14.80
C ASN A 237 14.97 -2.21 -14.02
N ALA A 238 14.22 -2.60 -12.99
CA ALA A 238 14.52 -3.70 -12.08
C ALA A 238 13.29 -4.58 -11.86
N TYR A 239 13.48 -5.88 -11.68
CA TYR A 239 12.40 -6.73 -11.19
C TYR A 239 12.14 -6.37 -9.72
N ASN A 240 10.86 -6.28 -9.36
CA ASN A 240 10.40 -5.75 -8.08
C ASN A 240 9.24 -6.55 -7.49
N ALA A 241 8.93 -7.69 -8.10
CA ALA A 241 7.85 -8.58 -7.72
C ALA A 241 8.29 -10.05 -7.89
N TYR A 242 7.32 -10.95 -7.82
CA TYR A 242 7.47 -12.37 -8.07
C TYR A 242 6.61 -12.80 -9.26
N ASP A 243 6.92 -13.96 -9.82
CA ASP A 243 5.98 -14.71 -10.65
C ASP A 243 4.82 -15.21 -9.77
N THR A 244 3.58 -14.83 -10.06
CA THR A 244 2.43 -14.97 -9.14
C THR A 244 1.20 -15.51 -9.85
N TRP A 245 0.17 -15.92 -9.10
CA TRP A 245 -1.10 -16.39 -9.70
C TRP A 245 -2.07 -15.26 -10.00
N LEU A 246 -2.35 -14.41 -9.01
CA LEU A 246 -3.33 -13.32 -9.12
C LEU A 246 -2.68 -11.94 -9.16
N GLY A 247 -1.44 -11.81 -8.67
CA GLY A 247 -0.71 -10.56 -8.54
C GLY A 247 -0.49 -10.08 -7.11
N ASN A 248 -0.05 -8.82 -7.01
CA ASN A 248 0.25 -8.11 -5.78
C ASN A 248 -0.98 -7.36 -5.25
N TYR A 249 -1.11 -7.27 -3.94
CA TYR A 249 -2.28 -6.69 -3.26
C TYR A 249 -1.88 -6.08 -1.90
N PRO A 250 -2.47 -4.94 -1.51
CA PRO A 250 -2.10 -4.24 -0.28
C PRO A 250 -2.78 -4.82 0.96
N LYS A 251 -2.05 -4.77 2.08
CA LYS A 251 -2.55 -5.01 3.44
C LYS A 251 -2.04 -3.95 4.41
N ILE A 252 -2.80 -3.73 5.48
CA ILE A 252 -2.45 -2.83 6.57
C ILE A 252 -2.94 -3.36 7.90
N GLY A 253 -2.23 -3.09 8.99
CA GLY A 253 -2.60 -3.52 10.33
C GLY A 253 -1.38 -3.98 11.12
N LEU A 254 -1.51 -5.08 11.85
CA LEU A 254 -0.44 -5.66 12.65
C LEU A 254 -0.22 -7.12 12.24
N TYR A 255 0.97 -7.45 11.77
CA TYR A 255 1.41 -8.82 11.57
C TYR A 255 2.77 -9.11 12.17
N LEU A 256 2.80 -10.13 13.02
CA LEU A 256 3.99 -10.63 13.67
C LEU A 256 4.23 -12.07 13.17
N PRO A 257 5.12 -12.28 12.19
CA PRO A 257 5.37 -13.62 11.61
C PRO A 257 6.08 -14.57 12.59
N GLY A 258 6.72 -14.04 13.63
CA GLY A 258 7.46 -14.81 14.63
C GLY A 258 6.83 -14.74 16.01
N THR A 259 7.67 -14.86 17.03
CA THR A 259 7.21 -14.79 18.43
C THR A 259 6.83 -13.36 18.81
N MET A 260 5.64 -13.19 19.35
CA MET A 260 5.23 -11.94 19.97
C MET A 260 5.87 -11.82 21.38
N ALA A 261 6.86 -10.93 21.51
CA ALA A 261 7.59 -10.72 22.76
C ALA A 261 6.81 -9.89 23.79
N VAL A 262 5.94 -8.99 23.32
CA VAL A 262 5.10 -8.11 24.16
C VAL A 262 3.71 -8.71 24.39
N ALA A 263 3.02 -8.31 25.46
CA ALA A 263 1.69 -8.84 25.77
C ALA A 263 0.63 -8.44 24.73
N SER A 264 0.73 -7.22 24.21
CA SER A 264 -0.12 -6.71 23.13
C SER A 264 0.60 -5.66 22.29
N ARG A 265 0.15 -5.48 21.05
CA ARG A 265 0.49 -4.33 20.21
C ARG A 265 -0.80 -3.63 19.76
N SER A 266 -0.70 -2.33 19.55
CA SER A 266 -1.78 -1.49 19.04
C SER A 266 -1.24 -0.55 17.97
N LEU A 267 -2.06 -0.24 16.97
CA LEU A 267 -1.68 0.62 15.85
C LEU A 267 -2.90 1.39 15.36
N TYR A 268 -2.71 2.67 15.03
CA TYR A 268 -3.69 3.40 14.25
C TYR A 268 -3.27 3.43 12.78
N THR A 269 -4.21 3.27 11.86
CA THR A 269 -3.94 3.40 10.43
C THR A 269 -5.04 4.22 9.76
N ASP A 270 -4.68 4.95 8.70
CA ASP A 270 -5.71 5.36 7.73
C ASP A 270 -6.11 4.15 6.88
N PHE A 271 -7.02 4.35 5.94
CA PHE A 271 -7.40 3.33 4.97
C PHE A 271 -6.30 3.08 3.93
N ILE A 272 -6.46 1.99 3.17
CA ILE A 272 -5.66 1.75 1.97
C ILE A 272 -6.34 2.47 0.80
N TYR A 273 -5.60 3.26 0.05
CA TYR A 273 -6.04 3.89 -1.18
C TYR A 273 -5.25 3.33 -2.36
N ALA A 274 -5.94 2.95 -3.44
CA ALA A 274 -5.33 2.43 -4.66
C ALA A 274 -5.65 3.34 -5.84
N GLY A 275 -4.64 3.69 -6.63
CA GLY A 275 -4.76 4.56 -7.80
C GLY A 275 -4.35 3.85 -9.09
N GLY A 276 -4.89 4.28 -10.22
CA GLY A 276 -4.59 3.76 -11.56
C GLY A 276 -3.38 4.41 -12.23
N PRO A 277 -3.08 4.05 -13.49
CA PRO A 277 -1.97 4.63 -14.25
C PRO A 277 -1.99 6.16 -14.40
N SER A 278 -3.17 6.79 -14.35
CA SER A 278 -3.33 8.26 -14.40
C SER A 278 -3.20 8.94 -13.03
N SER A 279 -3.09 8.19 -11.93
CA SER A 279 -2.90 8.78 -10.61
C SER A 279 -1.56 9.48 -10.48
N THR A 280 -1.52 10.48 -9.60
CA THR A 280 -0.34 11.28 -9.32
C THR A 280 0.06 11.16 -7.85
N TYR A 281 1.29 11.53 -7.53
CA TYR A 281 1.74 11.60 -6.15
C TYR A 281 0.84 12.53 -5.30
N ASP A 282 0.52 13.73 -5.80
CA ASP A 282 -0.26 14.71 -5.06
C ASP A 282 -1.69 14.23 -4.77
N GLU A 283 -2.33 13.54 -5.72
CA GLU A 283 -3.64 12.91 -5.50
C GLU A 283 -3.56 11.89 -4.37
N MET A 284 -2.59 10.97 -4.46
CA MET A 284 -2.43 9.88 -3.49
C MET A 284 -2.05 10.40 -2.10
N ALA A 285 -1.14 11.37 -2.01
CA ALA A 285 -0.72 12.01 -0.77
C ALA A 285 -1.83 12.85 -0.13
N GLY A 286 -2.65 13.53 -0.94
CA GLY A 286 -3.78 14.34 -0.48
C GLY A 286 -4.87 13.54 0.25
N LEU A 287 -4.91 12.22 0.07
CA LEU A 287 -5.85 11.34 0.78
C LEU A 287 -5.45 11.08 2.23
N LEU A 288 -4.16 11.19 2.55
CA LEU A 288 -3.57 10.77 3.82
C LEU A 288 -3.63 11.86 4.90
N PRO A 289 -3.61 11.50 6.20
CA PRO A 289 -3.73 12.45 7.31
C PRO A 289 -2.54 13.42 7.44
N CYS A 290 -1.40 13.14 6.81
CA CYS A 290 -0.27 14.07 6.80
C CYS A 290 -0.46 15.25 5.83
N GLY A 291 -1.39 15.14 4.88
CA GLY A 291 -1.56 16.11 3.79
C GLY A 291 -0.45 16.06 2.73
N ALA A 292 -0.62 16.82 1.65
CA ALA A 292 0.38 16.97 0.58
C ALA A 292 1.59 17.84 1.02
N THR A 293 1.42 18.66 2.05
CA THR A 293 2.38 19.65 2.52
C THR A 293 3.07 19.20 3.81
N VAL A 294 3.75 18.06 3.79
CA VAL A 294 4.62 17.70 4.92
C VAL A 294 6.00 18.31 4.69
N SER A 295 6.46 19.09 5.67
CA SER A 295 7.87 19.54 5.73
C SER A 295 8.81 18.33 5.61
N PRO A 296 9.95 18.48 4.92
CA PRO A 296 10.89 17.39 4.73
C PRO A 296 11.24 16.75 6.08
N THR A 297 10.98 15.45 6.21
CA THR A 297 11.63 14.66 7.25
C THR A 297 13.13 14.70 6.93
N PRO A 298 14.03 14.78 7.93
CA PRO A 298 15.46 14.70 7.67
C PRO A 298 15.77 13.54 6.73
N THR A 299 16.75 13.73 5.85
CA THR A 299 17.12 12.78 4.80
C THR A 299 17.11 11.35 5.34
N VAL A 300 16.42 10.45 4.62
CA VAL A 300 16.41 9.01 4.92
C VAL A 300 17.84 8.58 5.20
N ILE A 301 18.05 7.95 6.37
CA ILE A 301 19.36 7.44 6.75
C ILE A 301 19.63 6.26 5.82
N LYS A 302 20.37 6.52 4.74
CA LYS A 302 20.86 5.49 3.82
C LYS A 302 21.84 4.56 4.53
#